data_AF-A0A2G2I0P3-F1
#
_entry.id   AF-A0A2G2I0P3-F1
#
_cell.length_a   1.000
_cell.length_b   1.000
_cell.length_c   1.000
_cell.angle_alpha   90.00
_cell.angle_beta   90.00
_cell.angle_gamma   90.00
#
_symmetry.space_group_name_H-M   'P 1'
#
loop_
_entity.id
_entity.type
_entity.pdbx_description
1 polymer ?
#
loop_
_entity_poly.entity_id
_entity_poly.type
_entity_poly.pdbx_seq_one_letter_code
_entity_poly.pdbx_strand_id
1 'polypeptide(L)'
;MPLTLIASVLGFVGVALGAFGAHGMSGRFTPESRGWWETATLYLLVHAVAVFAASLSGRTGLFSAGGWIMLIGAMIFSGTLYSMALGAPRWFGAITPIGGVCLLIGWALFAAAALRS
;
A
#
# COMPACT_ATOMS: atom_id res chain seq x y z
N MET A 1 -8.25 1.91 17.36
CA MET A 1 -8.72 3.26 16.95
C MET A 1 -7.78 3.97 15.97
N PRO A 2 -6.48 4.21 16.24
CA PRO A 2 -5.63 4.99 15.31
C PRO A 2 -5.46 4.31 13.94
N LEU A 3 -5.25 2.99 13.93
CA LEU A 3 -5.04 2.23 12.68
C LEU A 3 -6.26 2.27 11.74
N THR A 4 -7.47 2.27 12.28
CA THR A 4 -8.72 2.34 11.51
C THR A 4 -8.84 3.67 10.77
N LEU A 5 -8.55 4.79 11.46
CA LEU A 5 -8.53 6.12 10.83
C LEU A 5 -7.50 6.18 9.71
N ILE A 6 -6.27 5.73 9.99
CA ILE A 6 -5.19 5.77 9.00
C ILE A 6 -5.52 4.91 7.78
N ALA A 7 -6.05 3.70 7.98
CA ALA A 7 -6.45 2.82 6.88
C ALA A 7 -7.61 3.41 6.06
N SER A 8 -8.55 4.10 6.71
CA SER A 8 -9.66 4.78 6.02
C SER A 8 -9.14 5.92 5.14
N VAL A 9 -8.20 6.73 5.66
CA VAL A 9 -7.53 7.78 4.89
C VAL A 9 -6.71 7.18 3.75
N LEU A 10 -5.99 6.08 3.98
CA LEU A 10 -5.21 5.40 2.96
C LEU A 10 -6.10 4.86 1.83
N GLY A 11 -7.25 4.29 2.17
CA GLY A 11 -8.25 3.83 1.21
C GLY A 11 -8.84 4.98 0.41
N PHE A 12 -9.22 6.07 1.07
CA PHE A 12 -9.69 7.30 0.41
C PHE A 12 -8.65 7.83 -0.59
N VAL A 13 -7.39 7.95 -0.16
CA VAL A 13 -6.28 8.39 -1.03
C VAL A 13 -6.09 7.41 -2.19
N GLY A 14 -6.14 6.10 -1.95
CA GLY A 14 -6.04 5.09 -3.00
C GLY A 14 -7.12 5.21 -4.07
N VAL A 15 -8.38 5.46 -3.66
CA VAL A 15 -9.49 5.69 -4.60
C VAL A 15 -9.27 6.98 -5.39
N ALA A 16 -8.89 8.07 -4.71
CA ALA A 16 -8.62 9.35 -5.35
C ALA A 16 -7.47 9.25 -6.38
N LEU A 17 -6.38 8.57 -6.05
CA LEU A 17 -5.24 8.37 -6.95
C LEU A 17 -5.60 7.44 -8.11
N GLY A 18 -6.42 6.41 -7.88
CA GLY A 18 -6.94 5.55 -8.96
C GLY A 18 -7.78 6.33 -9.97
N ALA A 19 -8.73 7.14 -9.48
CA ALA A 19 -9.54 8.00 -10.33
C ALA A 19 -8.69 9.05 -11.07
N PHE A 20 -7.72 9.66 -10.39
CA PHE A 20 -6.79 10.61 -10.98
C PHE A 20 -5.94 9.97 -12.10
N GLY A 21 -5.46 8.74 -11.90
CA GLY A 21 -4.75 7.98 -12.93
C GLY A 21 -5.60 7.69 -14.17
N ALA A 22 -6.84 7.27 -13.97
CA ALA A 22 -7.75 6.89 -15.04
C ALA A 22 -8.29 8.09 -15.84
N HIS A 23 -8.54 9.23 -15.20
CA HIS A 23 -9.23 10.38 -15.81
C HIS A 23 -8.38 11.66 -15.86
N GLY A 24 -7.60 11.94 -14.81
CA GLY A 24 -6.85 13.20 -14.68
C GLY A 24 -5.55 13.26 -15.48
N MET A 25 -5.03 12.12 -15.95
CA MET A 25 -3.74 12.02 -16.64
C MET A 25 -3.79 11.32 -17.99
N SER A 26 -4.98 11.25 -18.61
CA SER A 26 -5.13 10.75 -19.98
C SER A 26 -4.23 11.55 -20.93
N GLY A 27 -3.26 10.88 -21.55
CA GLY A 27 -2.30 11.47 -22.49
C GLY A 27 -1.02 12.06 -21.89
N ARG A 28 -0.87 12.12 -20.55
CA ARG A 28 0.37 12.61 -19.91
C ARG A 28 1.36 11.50 -19.54
N PHE A 29 0.87 10.28 -19.37
CA PHE A 29 1.71 9.14 -19.03
C PHE A 29 2.23 8.40 -20.25
N THR A 30 3.53 8.10 -20.21
CA THR A 30 4.12 7.02 -20.99
C THR A 30 3.51 5.68 -20.57
N PRO A 31 3.55 4.64 -21.41
CA PRO A 31 3.08 3.30 -21.03
C PRO A 31 3.71 2.78 -19.72
N GLU A 32 4.99 3.08 -19.51
CA GLU A 32 5.71 2.67 -18.31
C GLU A 32 5.25 3.42 -17.04
N SER A 33 5.16 4.74 -17.09
CA SER A 33 4.68 5.54 -15.94
C SER A 33 3.24 5.18 -15.58
N ARG A 34 2.40 4.87 -16.56
CA ARG A 34 1.06 4.31 -16.33
C ARG A 34 1.13 2.98 -15.59
N GLY A 35 1.99 2.05 -16.02
CA GLY A 35 2.17 0.76 -15.35
C GLY A 35 2.61 0.91 -13.89
N TRP A 36 3.51 1.84 -13.59
CA TRP A 36 3.89 2.14 -12.21
C TRP A 36 2.72 2.71 -11.39
N TRP A 37 1.96 3.65 -11.96
CA TRP A 37 0.80 4.24 -11.30
C TRP A 37 -0.28 3.20 -10.97
N GLU A 38 -0.62 2.34 -11.93
CA GLU A 38 -1.61 1.28 -11.75
C GLU A 38 -1.16 0.28 -10.69
N THR A 39 0.11 -0.13 -10.72
CA THR A 39 0.68 -1.04 -9.72
C THR A 39 0.69 -0.39 -8.33
N ALA A 40 1.08 0.88 -8.22
CA ALA A 40 1.03 1.63 -6.96
C ALA A 40 -0.40 1.69 -6.39
N THR A 41 -1.38 1.99 -7.24
CA THR A 41 -2.79 2.10 -6.87
C THR A 41 -3.34 0.77 -6.36
N LEU A 42 -3.09 -0.31 -7.10
CA LEU A 42 -3.51 -1.65 -6.71
C LEU A 42 -2.97 -2.03 -5.33
N TYR A 43 -1.66 -1.88 -5.13
CA TYR A 43 -1.03 -2.26 -3.86
C TYR A 43 -1.48 -1.36 -2.71
N LEU A 44 -1.69 -0.05 -2.95
CA LEU A 44 -2.21 0.86 -1.92
C LEU A 44 -3.62 0.45 -1.48
N LEU A 45 -4.53 0.20 -2.42
CA LEU A 45 -5.93 -0.14 -2.13
C LEU A 45 -6.06 -1.50 -1.43
N VAL A 46 -5.40 -2.54 -1.96
CA VAL A 46 -5.44 -3.89 -1.36
C VAL A 46 -4.97 -3.85 0.09
N HIS A 47 -3.86 -3.16 0.36
CA HIS A 47 -3.30 -3.13 1.70
C HIS A 47 -4.01 -2.13 2.62
N ALA A 48 -4.62 -1.06 2.09
CA ALA A 48 -5.54 -0.23 2.87
C ALA A 48 -6.73 -1.06 3.40
N VAL A 49 -7.34 -1.89 2.55
CA VAL A 49 -8.43 -2.78 2.95
C VAL A 49 -7.95 -3.83 3.96
N ALA A 50 -6.80 -4.45 3.73
CA ALA A 50 -6.24 -5.43 4.65
C ALA A 50 -5.96 -4.83 6.04
N VAL A 51 -5.37 -3.62 6.10
CA VAL A 51 -5.10 -2.92 7.36
C VAL A 51 -6.40 -2.47 8.03
N PHE A 52 -7.38 -1.99 7.25
CA PHE A 52 -8.70 -1.63 7.78
C PHE A 52 -9.38 -2.84 8.43
N ALA A 53 -9.45 -3.97 7.73
CA ALA A 53 -9.99 -5.23 8.26
C ALA A 53 -9.23 -5.67 9.51
N ALA A 54 -7.90 -5.60 9.48
CA ALA A 54 -7.08 -5.96 10.63
C ALA A 54 -7.39 -5.07 11.85
N SER A 55 -7.60 -3.78 11.62
CA SER A 55 -7.92 -2.81 12.67
C SER A 55 -9.28 -3.06 13.35
N LEU A 56 -10.25 -3.63 12.62
CA LEU A 56 -11.58 -3.96 13.13
C LEU A 56 -11.62 -5.29 13.90
N SER A 57 -10.60 -6.14 13.74
CA SER A 57 -10.56 -7.47 14.37
C SER A 57 -10.45 -7.45 15.90
N GLY A 58 -9.99 -6.34 16.49
CA GLY A 58 -9.66 -6.25 17.92
C GLY A 58 -8.46 -7.11 18.36
N ARG A 59 -7.83 -7.87 17.46
CA ARG A 59 -6.71 -8.76 17.77
C ARG A 59 -5.42 -7.97 18.02
N THR A 60 -4.68 -8.36 19.06
CA THR A 60 -3.41 -7.73 19.46
C THR A 60 -2.20 -8.60 19.10
N GLY A 61 -1.00 -8.21 19.54
CA GLY A 61 0.24 -8.97 19.32
C GLY A 61 0.65 -9.03 17.85
N LEU A 62 1.02 -10.22 17.36
CA LEU A 62 1.49 -10.43 15.98
C LEU A 62 0.51 -9.92 14.93
N PHE A 63 -0.80 -10.04 15.19
CA PHE A 63 -1.81 -9.58 14.25
C PHE A 63 -1.80 -8.04 14.13
N SER A 64 -1.80 -7.32 15.26
CA SER A 64 -1.70 -5.86 15.22
C SER A 64 -0.35 -5.39 14.63
N ALA A 65 0.75 -6.10 14.89
CA ALA A 65 2.05 -5.80 14.32
C ALA A 65 2.04 -5.98 12.79
N GLY A 66 1.40 -7.04 12.29
CA GLY A 66 1.19 -7.27 10.86
C GLY A 66 0.49 -6.10 10.18
N GLY A 67 -0.58 -5.57 10.79
CA GLY A 67 -1.30 -4.40 10.28
C GLY A 67 -0.43 -3.14 10.17
N TRP A 68 0.41 -2.85 11.18
CA TRP A 68 1.31 -1.69 11.14
C TRP A 68 2.42 -1.84 10.10
N ILE A 69 3.04 -3.02 10.01
CA ILE A 69 4.09 -3.28 9.02
C ILE A 69 3.51 -3.19 7.60
N MET A 70 2.28 -3.70 7.40
CA MET A 70 1.59 -3.62 6.11
C MET A 70 1.31 -2.18 5.70
N LEU A 71 0.86 -1.34 6.64
CA LEU A 71 0.63 0.08 6.41
C LEU A 71 1.92 0.78 5.94
N ILE A 72 3.02 0.58 6.65
CA ILE A 72 4.32 1.16 6.30
C ILE A 72 4.78 0.66 4.92
N GLY A 73 4.66 -0.65 4.68
CA GLY A 73 5.00 -1.26 3.40
C GLY A 73 4.20 -0.69 2.24
N ALA A 74 2.90 -0.49 2.42
CA ALA A 74 2.00 0.06 1.40
C ALA A 74 2.36 1.51 1.04
N MET A 75 2.70 2.34 2.04
CA MET A 75 3.13 3.71 1.82
C MET A 75 4.46 3.79 1.07
N ILE A 76 5.46 2.99 1.49
CA ILE A 76 6.78 2.96 0.83
C ILE A 76 6.64 2.44 -0.60
N PHE A 77 6.01 1.27 -0.79
CA PHE A 77 5.87 0.61 -2.08
C PHE A 77 5.13 1.51 -3.08
N SER A 78 3.93 1.97 -2.70
CA SER A 78 3.07 2.75 -3.59
C SER A 78 3.61 4.16 -3.78
N GLY A 79 4.10 4.81 -2.73
CA GLY A 79 4.67 6.16 -2.80
C GLY A 79 5.89 6.22 -3.72
N THR A 80 6.76 5.20 -3.68
CA THR A 80 7.91 5.11 -4.58
C THR A 80 7.47 4.99 -6.05
N LEU A 81 6.52 4.10 -6.34
CA LEU A 81 6.02 3.92 -7.71
C LEU A 81 5.26 5.15 -8.23
N TYR A 82 4.44 5.80 -7.39
CA TYR A 82 3.80 7.07 -7.75
C TYR A 82 4.82 8.17 -8.04
N SER A 83 5.88 8.28 -7.23
CA SER A 83 6.93 9.28 -7.48
C SER A 83 7.63 9.04 -8.83
N MET A 84 7.96 7.79 -9.16
CA MET A 84 8.54 7.45 -10.46
C MET A 84 7.57 7.71 -11.61
N ALA A 85 6.28 7.41 -11.43
CA ALA A 85 5.25 7.73 -12.44
C ALA A 85 5.14 9.24 -12.70
N LEU A 86 5.45 10.08 -11.71
CA LEU A 86 5.48 11.53 -11.81
C LEU A 86 6.85 12.10 -12.22
N GLY A 87 7.82 11.25 -12.57
CA GLY A 87 9.12 11.66 -13.12
C GLY A 87 10.30 11.62 -12.14
N ALA A 88 10.14 11.01 -10.96
CA ALA A 88 11.29 10.74 -10.09
C ALA A 88 12.30 9.82 -10.79
N PRO A 89 13.61 9.92 -10.45
CA PRO A 89 14.64 9.09 -11.07
C PRO A 89 14.37 7.58 -10.92
N ARG A 90 14.68 6.79 -11.94
CA ARG A 90 14.42 5.34 -11.95
C ARG A 90 15.07 4.57 -10.79
N TRP A 91 16.17 5.08 -10.22
CA TRP A 91 16.82 4.44 -9.07
C TRP A 91 15.96 4.46 -7.82
N PHE A 92 14.94 5.32 -7.72
CA PHE A 92 13.92 5.25 -6.67
C PHE A 92 13.29 3.86 -6.61
N GLY A 93 13.18 3.16 -7.75
CA GLY A 93 12.70 1.78 -7.80
C GLY A 93 13.47 0.80 -6.91
N ALA A 94 14.71 1.12 -6.50
CA ALA A 94 15.45 0.33 -5.51
C ALA A 94 14.88 0.43 -4.08
N ILE A 95 14.04 1.44 -3.81
CA ILE A 95 13.33 1.62 -2.53
C ILE A 95 12.05 0.76 -2.49
N THR A 96 11.39 0.55 -3.64
CA THR A 96 10.15 -0.24 -3.74
C THR A 96 10.25 -1.65 -3.10
N PRO A 97 11.35 -2.42 -3.28
CA PRO A 97 11.55 -3.72 -2.62
C PRO A 97 11.44 -3.68 -1.10
N ILE A 98 11.85 -2.58 -0.44
CA ILE A 98 11.73 -2.42 1.02
C ILE A 98 10.26 -2.48 1.42
N GLY A 99 9.42 -1.72 0.70
CA GLY A 99 7.98 -1.76 0.88
C GLY A 99 7.41 -3.16 0.63
N GLY A 100 7.84 -3.82 -0.45
CA GLY A 100 7.41 -5.19 -0.79
C GLY A 100 7.74 -6.21 0.30
N VAL A 101 8.95 -6.14 0.88
CA VAL A 101 9.35 -7.00 2.00
C VAL A 101 8.49 -6.73 3.24
N CYS A 102 8.20 -5.46 3.56
CA CYS A 102 7.26 -5.14 4.63
C CYS A 102 5.87 -5.77 4.39
N LEU A 103 5.35 -5.68 3.16
CA LEU A 103 4.04 -6.28 2.82
C LEU A 103 4.06 -7.81 3.02
N LEU A 104 5.13 -8.49 2.58
CA LEU A 104 5.30 -9.93 2.80
C LEU A 104 5.35 -10.28 4.30
N ILE A 105 6.12 -9.51 5.09
CA ILE A 105 6.19 -9.69 6.55
C ILE A 105 4.82 -9.48 7.20
N GLY A 106 4.07 -8.47 6.77
CA GLY A 106 2.72 -8.19 7.27
C GLY A 106 1.79 -9.40 7.09
N TRP A 107 1.77 -10.00 5.91
CA TRP A 107 0.98 -11.20 5.63
C TRP A 107 1.48 -12.42 6.42
N ALA A 108 2.79 -12.61 6.53
CA ALA A 108 3.38 -13.68 7.32
C ALA A 108 3.01 -13.56 8.81
N LEU A 109 2.94 -12.35 9.35
CA LEU A 109 2.51 -12.10 10.73
C LEU A 109 1.02 -12.39 10.94
N PHE A 110 0.15 -12.05 9.98
CA PHE A 110 -1.26 -12.45 10.03
C PHE A 110 -1.40 -13.97 10.04
N ALA A 111 -0.67 -14.69 9.19
CA ALA A 111 -0.68 -16.15 9.14
C ALA A 111 -0.16 -16.77 10.45
N ALA A 112 0.96 -16.27 10.98
CA ALA A 112 1.52 -16.74 12.24
C ALA A 112 0.59 -16.46 13.44
N ALA A 113 -0.10 -15.33 13.44
CA ALA A 113 -1.10 -15.02 14.45
C ALA A 113 -2.32 -15.96 14.34
N ALA A 114 -2.74 -16.32 13.12
CA ALA A 114 -3.83 -17.25 12.89
C ALA A 114 -3.52 -18.66 13.42
N LEU A 115 -2.30 -19.15 13.21
CA LEU A 115 -1.84 -20.45 13.72
C LEU A 115 -1.70 -20.54 15.24
N ARG A 116 -1.66 -19.39 15.93
CA ARG A 116 -1.56 -19.30 17.39
C ARG A 116 -2.88 -18.92 18.06
N SER A 117 -3.97 -18.83 17.29
CA SER A 117 -5.31 -18.48 17.80
C SER A 117 -6.00 -19.67 18.43
#